data_AF-A0A918EMI1-F1
#
_entry.id   AF-A0A918EMI1-F1
#
_cell.length_a   1.000
_cell.length_b   1.000
_cell.length_c   1.000
_cell.angle_alpha   90.00
_cell.angle_beta   90.00
_cell.angle_gamma   90.00
#
_symmetry.space_group_name_H-M   'P 1'
#
loop_
_entity.id
_entity.type
_entity.pdbx_description
1 polymer ?
#
loop_
_entity_poly.entity_id
_entity_poly.type
_entity_poly.pdbx_seq_one_letter_code
_entity_poly.pdbx_strand_id
1 'polypeptide(L)'
;MPAARTGPAGPAGASAPADAALPPLRRRGTEAGAGQRVTAGDVAALRSVGELFRTVDHAYGGGHARQALVRYLEHEAEPMLRGSYGESTGRRLFAAAADLTRLAGWTSYDIAAHGLAQRYFVQALRLSQAAGDRVYGSYVLVTMSRQAVYLGHGREAVQLARVAQQGVGSSAPPVVQSMLHAVEARGHAVLGEVRACTASLVRAERVLEGARPGEEVPPWARAFDEAQLADEFAHCHRDLQQYRAAAQYAERALQLYAPGYARSRTFCRVVLASARLALGELEQACALGAEAARQAAEMRSARAVEYVRDFERRLDPHRDALPVRAYRERTAALD
;
A
#
# COMPACT_ATOMS: atom_id res chain seq x y z
N MET A 1 15.96 -40.49 -16.04
CA MET A 1 15.39 -40.31 -17.40
C MET A 1 14.12 -39.49 -17.29
N PRO A 2 14.06 -38.24 -17.76
CA PRO A 2 12.86 -37.43 -17.69
C PRO A 2 12.07 -37.55 -19.01
N ALA A 3 10.81 -37.96 -18.92
CA ALA A 3 9.89 -38.01 -20.04
C ALA A 3 9.26 -36.62 -20.25
N ALA A 4 9.43 -36.10 -21.46
CA ALA A 4 8.80 -34.89 -21.96
C ALA A 4 7.27 -35.05 -22.02
N ARG A 5 6.54 -34.00 -21.63
CA ARG A 5 5.12 -33.85 -21.94
C ARG A 5 4.90 -32.51 -22.62
N THR A 6 4.48 -32.62 -23.86
CA THR A 6 4.00 -31.59 -24.79
C THR A 6 2.74 -30.91 -24.25
N GLY A 7 2.67 -29.58 -24.35
CA GLY A 7 1.50 -28.79 -23.99
C GLY A 7 0.42 -28.76 -25.08
N PRO A 8 -0.77 -28.19 -24.79
CA PRO A 8 -1.73 -27.79 -25.81
C PRO A 8 -1.73 -26.27 -26.05
N ALA A 9 -1.99 -25.92 -27.30
CA ALA A 9 -2.09 -24.58 -27.87
C ALA A 9 -3.25 -23.77 -27.25
N GLY A 10 -3.06 -22.45 -27.18
CA GLY A 10 -4.02 -21.51 -26.58
C GLY A 10 -5.18 -21.12 -27.50
N PRO A 11 -6.21 -20.45 -26.96
CA PRO A 11 -7.15 -19.68 -27.74
C PRO A 11 -6.71 -18.22 -27.84
N ALA A 12 -6.81 -17.70 -29.07
CA ALA A 12 -6.64 -16.31 -29.43
C ALA A 12 -7.77 -15.43 -28.87
N GLY A 13 -7.46 -14.15 -28.68
CA GLY A 13 -8.44 -13.07 -28.77
C GLY A 13 -9.08 -12.60 -27.46
N ALA A 14 -8.30 -12.01 -26.56
CA ALA A 14 -8.82 -11.01 -25.63
C ALA A 14 -8.09 -9.69 -25.90
N SER A 15 -8.80 -8.71 -26.44
CA SER A 15 -8.30 -7.35 -26.62
C SER A 15 -7.90 -6.76 -25.27
N ALA A 16 -6.61 -6.47 -25.11
CA ALA A 16 -6.11 -5.74 -23.96
C ALA A 16 -6.74 -4.33 -23.94
N PRO A 17 -7.21 -3.82 -22.79
CA PRO A 17 -7.58 -2.41 -22.69
C PRO A 17 -6.31 -1.58 -22.88
N ALA A 18 -6.45 -0.50 -23.63
CA ALA A 18 -5.36 0.36 -24.08
C ALA A 18 -4.46 0.86 -22.94
N ASP A 19 -3.19 1.00 -23.29
CA ASP A 19 -2.08 1.50 -22.51
C ASP A 19 -2.36 2.88 -21.87
N ALA A 20 -2.86 2.93 -20.63
CA ALA A 20 -3.06 4.16 -19.88
C ALA A 20 -1.74 4.69 -19.27
N ALA A 21 -0.70 4.84 -20.09
CA ALA A 21 0.46 5.64 -19.72
C ALA A 21 0.26 7.08 -20.22
N LEU A 22 0.24 8.03 -19.29
CA LEU A 22 0.27 9.44 -19.62
C LEU A 22 1.48 9.73 -20.52
N PRO A 23 1.30 10.35 -21.70
CA PRO A 23 2.40 10.63 -22.63
C PRO A 23 3.41 11.61 -22.01
N PRO A 24 4.69 11.60 -22.46
CA PRO A 24 5.73 12.46 -21.91
C PRO A 24 5.40 13.96 -22.14
N LEU A 25 5.46 14.75 -21.07
CA LEU A 25 5.20 16.19 -21.07
C LEU A 25 6.34 16.95 -21.77
N ARG A 26 6.09 17.47 -22.98
CA ARG A 26 6.97 18.47 -23.61
C ARG A 26 6.73 19.83 -22.96
N ARG A 27 7.79 20.46 -22.44
CA ARG A 27 7.79 21.90 -22.15
C ARG A 27 7.73 22.65 -23.49
N ARG A 28 6.57 23.23 -23.83
CA ARG A 28 6.48 24.25 -24.89
C ARG A 28 6.05 25.56 -24.24
N GLY A 29 6.87 26.59 -24.45
CA GLY A 29 6.54 27.96 -24.10
C GLY A 29 5.40 28.48 -24.96
N THR A 30 4.53 29.26 -24.31
CA THR A 30 3.78 30.40 -24.86
C THR A 30 3.34 30.31 -26.32
N GLU A 31 2.36 29.46 -26.62
CA GLU A 31 1.34 29.75 -27.64
C GLU A 31 -0.02 29.43 -27.02
N ALA A 32 -0.83 30.48 -26.82
CA ALA A 32 -2.13 30.43 -26.19
C ALA A 32 -3.15 29.75 -27.12
N GLY A 33 -3.14 28.42 -27.16
CA GLY A 33 -4.31 27.64 -27.58
C GLY A 33 -5.40 27.75 -26.52
N ALA A 34 -6.67 27.71 -26.95
CA ALA A 34 -7.87 27.78 -26.11
C ALA A 34 -8.03 26.54 -25.18
N GLY A 35 -7.05 26.29 -24.32
CA GLY A 35 -7.11 25.27 -23.28
C GLY A 35 -7.89 25.78 -22.07
N GLN A 36 -8.58 24.87 -21.39
CA GLN A 36 -9.27 25.14 -20.13
C GLN A 36 -8.34 25.92 -19.17
N ARG A 37 -8.83 27.03 -18.63
CA ARG A 37 -8.14 27.79 -17.59
C ARG A 37 -8.34 27.07 -16.26
N VAL A 38 -7.26 26.61 -15.64
CA VAL A 38 -7.32 25.89 -14.37
C VAL A 38 -7.30 26.88 -13.20
N THR A 39 -8.25 26.73 -12.30
CA THR A 39 -8.44 27.55 -11.11
C THR A 39 -7.99 26.84 -9.84
N ALA A 40 -7.90 27.58 -8.74
CA ALA A 40 -7.66 26.97 -7.43
C ALA A 40 -8.81 26.04 -6.98
N GLY A 41 -10.04 26.30 -7.45
CA GLY A 41 -11.22 25.47 -7.20
C GLY A 41 -11.10 24.09 -7.84
N ASP A 42 -10.63 24.04 -9.09
CA ASP A 42 -10.39 22.77 -9.81
C ASP A 42 -9.39 21.89 -9.06
N VAL A 43 -8.28 22.48 -8.59
CA VAL A 43 -7.28 21.77 -7.79
C VAL A 43 -7.84 21.31 -6.44
N ALA A 44 -8.71 22.09 -5.81
CA ALA A 44 -9.37 21.69 -4.58
C ALA A 44 -10.33 20.50 -4.84
N ALA A 45 -11.05 20.50 -5.96
CA ALA A 45 -11.91 19.39 -6.36
C ALA A 45 -11.12 18.09 -6.56
N LEU A 46 -9.98 18.14 -7.27
CA LEU A 46 -9.10 16.98 -7.44
C LEU A 46 -8.67 16.37 -6.08
N ARG A 47 -8.33 17.22 -5.10
CA ARG A 47 -7.94 16.78 -3.76
C ARG A 47 -9.11 16.13 -3.01
N SER A 48 -10.29 16.75 -3.02
CA SER A 48 -11.49 16.21 -2.38
C SER A 48 -11.90 14.85 -2.95
N VAL A 49 -11.82 14.70 -4.27
CA VAL A 49 -12.08 13.42 -4.93
C VAL A 49 -11.02 12.37 -4.57
N GLY A 50 -9.75 12.76 -4.44
CA GLY A 50 -8.69 11.89 -3.92
C GLY A 50 -8.99 11.33 -2.53
N GLU A 51 -9.45 12.18 -1.61
CA GLU A 51 -9.85 11.76 -0.26
C GLU A 51 -11.07 10.82 -0.26
N LEU A 52 -12.05 11.08 -1.14
CA LEU A 52 -13.19 10.18 -1.32
C LEU A 52 -12.74 8.78 -1.76
N PHE A 53 -11.90 8.70 -2.80
CA PHE A 53 -11.39 7.42 -3.28
C PHE A 53 -10.52 6.69 -2.25
N ARG A 54 -9.73 7.42 -1.47
CA ARG A 54 -8.92 6.85 -0.38
C ARG A 54 -9.81 6.27 0.73
N THR A 55 -10.90 6.94 1.07
CA THR A 55 -11.88 6.44 2.05
C THR A 55 -12.52 5.13 1.58
N VAL A 56 -12.96 5.07 0.32
CA VAL A 56 -13.52 3.84 -0.28
C VAL A 56 -12.47 2.73 -0.35
N ASP A 57 -11.23 3.05 -0.72
CA ASP A 57 -10.11 2.11 -0.73
C ASP A 57 -9.94 1.48 0.66
N HIS A 58 -9.72 2.26 1.71
CA HIS A 58 -9.48 1.75 3.06
C HIS A 58 -10.59 0.81 3.57
N ALA A 59 -11.85 1.13 3.27
CA ALA A 59 -13.01 0.36 3.73
C ALA A 59 -13.28 -0.91 2.91
N TYR A 60 -13.15 -0.87 1.58
CA TYR A 60 -13.71 -1.90 0.69
C TYR A 60 -12.70 -2.56 -0.27
N GLY A 61 -11.42 -2.19 -0.22
CA GLY A 61 -10.43 -2.72 -1.16
C GLY A 61 -10.22 -1.83 -2.39
N GLY A 62 -9.03 -1.93 -3.00
CA GLY A 62 -8.64 -1.05 -4.10
C GLY A 62 -9.42 -1.31 -5.39
N GLY A 63 -9.98 -2.51 -5.54
CA GLY A 63 -10.78 -2.88 -6.70
C GLY A 63 -12.11 -2.12 -6.81
N HIS A 64 -12.65 -1.58 -5.73
CA HIS A 64 -13.89 -0.78 -5.76
C HIS A 64 -13.69 0.59 -6.43
N ALA A 65 -12.64 1.31 -6.04
CA ALA A 65 -12.39 2.69 -6.49
C ALA A 65 -11.64 2.79 -7.83
N ARG A 66 -10.90 1.74 -8.23
CA ARG A 66 -9.90 1.83 -9.29
C ARG A 66 -10.43 2.36 -10.63
N GLN A 67 -11.51 1.79 -11.17
CA GLN A 67 -12.00 2.17 -12.50
C GLN A 67 -12.48 3.63 -12.54
N ALA A 68 -13.20 4.06 -11.51
CA ALA A 68 -13.67 5.44 -11.39
C ALA A 68 -12.49 6.41 -11.23
N LEU A 69 -11.48 6.05 -10.43
CA LEU A 69 -10.27 6.84 -10.26
C LEU A 69 -9.48 7.01 -11.56
N VAL A 70 -9.30 5.94 -12.33
CA VAL A 70 -8.60 6.00 -13.63
C VAL A 70 -9.36 6.89 -14.61
N ARG A 71 -10.69 6.74 -14.71
CA ARG A 71 -11.52 7.62 -15.56
C ARG A 71 -11.42 9.08 -15.13
N TYR A 72 -11.42 9.36 -13.82
CA TYR A 72 -11.27 10.71 -13.29
C TYR A 72 -9.89 11.31 -13.62
N LEU A 73 -8.82 10.50 -13.56
CA LEU A 73 -7.49 10.93 -14.01
C LEU A 73 -7.47 11.29 -15.51
N GLU A 74 -8.07 10.46 -16.35
CA GLU A 74 -8.10 10.63 -17.81
C GLU A 74 -8.97 11.81 -18.27
N HIS A 75 -10.13 12.01 -17.63
CA HIS A 75 -11.13 12.98 -18.11
C HIS A 75 -11.07 14.32 -17.37
N GLU A 76 -10.51 14.38 -16.16
CA GLU A 76 -10.43 15.62 -15.38
C GLU A 76 -8.99 16.08 -15.19
N ALA A 77 -8.13 15.25 -14.57
CA ALA A 77 -6.78 15.68 -14.22
C ALA A 77 -5.88 15.89 -15.45
N GLU A 78 -5.94 14.99 -16.43
CA GLU A 78 -5.11 15.04 -17.63
C GLU A 78 -5.40 16.27 -18.52
N PRO A 79 -6.66 16.62 -18.83
CA PRO A 79 -6.98 17.88 -19.52
C PRO A 79 -6.51 19.11 -18.74
N MET A 80 -6.69 19.15 -17.42
CA MET A 80 -6.22 20.26 -16.58
C MET A 80 -4.69 20.41 -16.65
N LEU A 81 -3.93 19.30 -16.65
CA LEU A 81 -2.46 19.35 -16.77
C LEU A 81 -1.98 19.96 -18.10
N ARG A 82 -2.80 19.86 -19.16
CA ARG A 82 -2.55 20.47 -20.49
C ARG A 82 -3.18 21.86 -20.66
N GLY A 83 -3.95 22.31 -19.66
CA GLY A 83 -4.62 23.61 -19.66
C GLY A 83 -3.68 24.78 -19.42
N SER A 84 -4.27 25.95 -19.18
CA SER A 84 -3.53 27.18 -18.86
C SER A 84 -3.62 27.49 -17.35
N TYR A 85 -2.47 27.76 -16.73
CA TYR A 85 -2.36 28.09 -15.32
C TYR A 85 -1.08 28.86 -15.00
N GLY A 86 -1.11 29.67 -13.94
CA GLY A 86 0.09 30.28 -13.38
C GLY A 86 0.93 29.28 -12.59
N GLU A 87 2.18 29.64 -12.30
CA GLU A 87 3.17 28.75 -11.66
C GLU A 87 2.70 28.15 -10.33
N SER A 88 2.10 28.97 -9.46
CA SER A 88 1.60 28.53 -8.14
C SER A 88 0.46 27.50 -8.27
N THR A 89 -0.52 27.77 -9.15
CA THR A 89 -1.60 26.82 -9.44
C THR A 89 -1.05 25.54 -10.08
N GLY A 90 -0.10 25.67 -11.02
CA GLY A 90 0.58 24.55 -11.65
C GLY A 90 1.21 23.60 -10.63
N ARG A 91 2.03 24.11 -9.70
CA ARG A 91 2.61 23.25 -8.64
C ARG A 91 1.56 22.50 -7.84
N ARG A 92 0.47 23.17 -7.44
CA ARG A 92 -0.62 22.55 -6.66
C ARG A 92 -1.39 21.51 -7.48
N LEU A 93 -1.57 21.75 -8.78
CA LEU A 93 -2.19 20.83 -9.73
C LEU A 93 -1.32 19.57 -9.91
N PHE A 94 -0.02 19.74 -10.16
CA PHE A 94 0.92 18.61 -10.27
C PHE A 94 0.96 17.78 -8.97
N ALA A 95 0.90 18.41 -7.80
CA ALA A 95 0.81 17.70 -6.53
C ALA A 95 -0.49 16.89 -6.39
N ALA A 96 -1.65 17.48 -6.74
CA ALA A 96 -2.93 16.77 -6.71
C ALA A 96 -2.96 15.60 -7.71
N ALA A 97 -2.44 15.80 -8.93
CA ALA A 97 -2.32 14.76 -9.93
C ALA A 97 -1.36 13.65 -9.51
N ALA A 98 -0.24 13.98 -8.84
CA ALA A 98 0.67 13.00 -8.26
C ALA A 98 -0.06 12.11 -7.23
N ASP A 99 -0.93 12.71 -6.40
CA ASP A 99 -1.68 11.94 -5.40
C ASP A 99 -2.68 10.97 -5.99
N LEU A 100 -3.49 11.44 -6.94
CA LEU A 100 -4.44 10.59 -7.65
C LEU A 100 -3.72 9.49 -8.45
N THR A 101 -2.60 9.81 -9.09
CA THR A 101 -1.81 8.83 -9.88
C THR A 101 -1.20 7.77 -8.96
N ARG A 102 -0.65 8.15 -7.80
CA ARG A 102 -0.16 7.19 -6.81
C ARG A 102 -1.30 6.34 -6.25
N LEU A 103 -2.48 6.91 -6.02
CA LEU A 103 -3.66 6.14 -5.59
C LEU A 103 -4.11 5.14 -6.67
N ALA A 104 -4.02 5.49 -7.95
CA ALA A 104 -4.26 4.55 -9.06
C ALA A 104 -3.23 3.41 -9.07
N GLY A 105 -1.97 3.71 -8.75
CA GLY A 105 -0.94 2.71 -8.51
C GLY A 105 -1.25 1.82 -7.31
N TRP A 106 -1.68 2.39 -6.19
CA TRP A 106 -2.01 1.66 -4.97
C TRP A 106 -3.20 0.72 -5.16
N THR A 107 -4.27 1.20 -5.79
CA THR A 107 -5.45 0.38 -6.10
C THR A 107 -5.13 -0.73 -7.12
N SER A 108 -4.24 -0.47 -8.08
CA SER A 108 -3.72 -1.49 -9.00
C SER A 108 -2.86 -2.53 -8.28
N TYR A 109 -2.01 -2.11 -7.35
CA TYR A 109 -1.26 -3.01 -6.48
C TYR A 109 -2.19 -3.87 -5.63
N ASP A 110 -3.29 -3.31 -5.13
CA ASP A 110 -4.24 -4.03 -4.30
C ASP A 110 -4.97 -5.18 -5.00
N ILE A 111 -5.15 -5.05 -6.32
CA ILE A 111 -5.70 -6.10 -7.18
C ILE A 111 -4.62 -6.94 -7.88
N ALA A 112 -3.38 -6.92 -7.38
CA ALA A 112 -2.23 -7.67 -7.90
C ALA A 112 -1.80 -7.32 -9.34
N ALA A 113 -2.22 -6.18 -9.89
CA ALA A 113 -1.72 -5.66 -11.17
C ALA A 113 -0.36 -4.95 -11.00
N HIS A 114 0.66 -5.69 -10.55
CA HIS A 114 1.93 -5.14 -10.04
C HIS A 114 2.71 -4.30 -11.06
N GLY A 115 2.85 -4.78 -12.30
CA GLY A 115 3.56 -4.04 -13.36
C GLY A 115 2.87 -2.72 -13.70
N LEU A 116 1.52 -2.71 -13.71
CA LEU A 116 0.75 -1.49 -13.93
C LEU A 116 0.89 -0.53 -12.74
N ALA A 117 0.85 -1.04 -11.52
CA ALA A 117 1.07 -0.24 -10.32
C ALA A 117 2.43 0.47 -10.34
N GLN A 118 3.50 -0.22 -10.75
CA GLN A 118 4.83 0.38 -10.89
C GLN A 118 4.86 1.53 -11.90
N ARG A 119 4.19 1.38 -13.05
CA ARG A 119 4.09 2.46 -14.05
C ARG A 119 3.41 3.70 -13.47
N TYR A 120 2.32 3.53 -12.72
CA TYR A 120 1.66 4.64 -12.03
C TYR A 120 2.56 5.27 -10.96
N PHE A 121 3.28 4.48 -10.16
CA PHE A 121 4.19 5.03 -9.15
C PHE A 121 5.33 5.85 -9.77
N VAL A 122 5.95 5.36 -10.85
CA VAL A 122 6.97 6.11 -11.59
C VAL A 122 6.41 7.43 -12.14
N GLN A 123 5.19 7.41 -12.67
CA GLN A 123 4.54 8.63 -13.15
C GLN A 123 4.21 9.60 -12.01
N ALA A 124 3.70 9.10 -10.88
CA ALA A 124 3.44 9.91 -9.69
C ALA A 124 4.72 10.56 -9.15
N LEU A 125 5.85 9.84 -9.18
CA LEU A 125 7.15 10.39 -8.78
C LEU A 125 7.55 11.57 -9.68
N ARG A 126 7.41 11.44 -11.01
CA ARG A 126 7.66 12.54 -11.96
C ARG A 126 6.74 13.73 -11.73
N LEU A 127 5.46 13.50 -11.45
CA LEU A 127 4.49 14.55 -11.14
C LEU A 127 4.85 15.27 -9.82
N SER A 128 5.30 14.54 -8.79
CA SER A 128 5.77 15.14 -7.54
C SER A 128 7.01 16.02 -7.73
N GLN A 129 7.93 15.60 -8.61
CA GLN A 129 9.10 16.41 -8.99
C GLN A 129 8.69 17.69 -9.73
N ALA A 130 7.73 17.60 -10.66
CA ALA A 130 7.17 18.77 -11.34
C ALA A 130 6.44 19.73 -10.38
N ALA A 131 5.83 19.20 -9.32
CA ALA A 131 5.25 20.00 -8.24
C ALA A 131 6.30 20.66 -7.32
N GLY A 132 7.54 20.17 -7.33
CA GLY A 132 8.56 20.53 -6.35
C GLY A 132 8.33 19.93 -4.95
N ASP A 133 7.47 18.91 -4.84
CA ASP A 133 7.07 18.30 -3.57
C ASP A 133 7.89 17.05 -3.27
N ARG A 134 9.06 17.26 -2.65
CA ARG A 134 9.98 16.17 -2.28
C ARG A 134 9.41 15.26 -1.18
N VAL A 135 8.63 15.82 -0.26
CA VAL A 135 8.01 15.05 0.84
C VAL A 135 7.00 14.08 0.23
N TYR A 136 6.15 14.53 -0.69
CA TYR A 136 5.26 13.64 -1.42
C TYR A 136 6.01 12.62 -2.28
N GLY A 137 7.11 13.03 -2.92
CA GLY A 137 8.01 12.11 -3.64
C GLY A 137 8.51 10.95 -2.76
N SER A 138 8.88 11.22 -1.50
CA SER A 138 9.26 10.16 -0.54
C SER A 138 8.09 9.21 -0.23
N TYR A 139 6.86 9.71 -0.19
CA TYR A 139 5.68 8.86 0.02
C TYR A 139 5.41 7.93 -1.17
N VAL A 140 5.65 8.39 -2.40
CA VAL A 140 5.60 7.52 -3.59
C VAL A 140 6.63 6.39 -3.45
N LEU A 141 7.86 6.69 -3.05
CA LEU A 141 8.91 5.68 -2.83
C LEU A 141 8.56 4.71 -1.69
N VAL A 142 7.91 5.19 -0.62
CA VAL A 142 7.35 4.35 0.45
C VAL A 142 6.33 3.35 -0.12
N THR A 143 5.45 3.77 -1.03
CA THR A 143 4.48 2.83 -1.64
C THR A 143 5.16 1.79 -2.53
N MET A 144 6.22 2.17 -3.25
CA MET A 144 7.03 1.22 -4.03
C MET A 144 7.78 0.23 -3.12
N SER A 145 8.32 0.70 -1.99
CA SER A 145 8.97 -0.16 -0.98
C SER A 145 8.00 -1.20 -0.43
N ARG A 146 6.78 -0.78 -0.05
CA ARG A 146 5.73 -1.70 0.43
C ARG A 146 5.34 -2.76 -0.60
N GLN A 147 5.32 -2.40 -1.89
CA GLN A 147 5.11 -3.37 -2.96
C GLN A 147 6.28 -4.34 -3.07
N ALA A 148 7.53 -3.85 -3.00
CA ALA A 148 8.72 -4.69 -3.03
C ALA A 148 8.75 -5.69 -1.86
N VAL A 149 8.42 -5.27 -0.64
CA VAL A 149 8.25 -6.13 0.54
C VAL A 149 7.22 -7.23 0.28
N TYR A 150 6.04 -6.88 -0.25
CA TYR A 150 4.99 -7.85 -0.54
C TYR A 150 5.39 -8.90 -1.58
N LEU A 151 6.25 -8.51 -2.53
CA LEU A 151 6.79 -9.41 -3.56
C LEU A 151 8.05 -10.16 -3.11
N GLY A 152 8.51 -9.98 -1.86
CA GLY A 152 9.74 -10.62 -1.35
C GLY A 152 11.04 -9.96 -1.82
N HIS A 153 10.98 -8.80 -2.47
CA HIS A 153 12.13 -8.04 -2.96
C HIS A 153 12.71 -7.13 -1.86
N GLY A 154 13.29 -7.75 -0.83
CA GLY A 154 13.75 -7.03 0.37
C GLY A 154 14.87 -6.02 0.12
N ARG A 155 15.82 -6.30 -0.79
CA ARG A 155 16.93 -5.39 -1.10
C ARG A 155 16.43 -4.11 -1.76
N GLU A 156 15.53 -4.26 -2.73
CA GLU A 156 14.87 -3.17 -3.43
C GLU A 156 14.04 -2.32 -2.47
N ALA A 157 13.32 -2.95 -1.53
CA ALA A 157 12.57 -2.25 -0.50
C ALA A 157 13.45 -1.36 0.38
N VAL A 158 14.58 -1.89 0.88
CA VAL A 158 15.55 -1.11 1.67
C VAL A 158 16.13 0.04 0.86
N GLN A 159 16.49 -0.19 -0.40
CA GLN A 159 17.01 0.85 -1.29
C GLN A 159 16.00 1.99 -1.51
N LEU A 160 14.74 1.65 -1.81
CA LEU A 160 13.66 2.63 -1.99
C LEU A 160 13.43 3.45 -0.72
N ALA A 161 13.41 2.81 0.45
CA ALA A 161 13.27 3.49 1.74
C ALA A 161 14.44 4.46 2.01
N ARG A 162 15.68 4.06 1.71
CA ARG A 162 16.87 4.91 1.90
C ARG A 162 16.90 6.09 0.94
N VAL A 163 16.55 5.89 -0.33
CA VAL A 163 16.42 6.98 -1.32
C VAL A 163 15.34 7.97 -0.87
N ALA A 164 14.23 7.48 -0.31
CA ALA A 164 13.17 8.32 0.22
C ALA A 164 13.65 9.17 1.42
N GLN A 165 14.41 8.57 2.35
CA GLN A 165 15.03 9.29 3.47
C GLN A 165 16.03 10.36 2.99
N GLN A 166 16.90 10.02 2.05
CA GLN A 166 17.87 10.96 1.49
C GLN A 166 17.20 12.12 0.75
N GLY A 167 16.12 11.84 0.00
CA GLY A 167 15.42 12.83 -0.80
C GLY A 167 14.63 13.86 0.01
N VAL A 168 14.13 13.47 1.19
CA VAL A 168 13.36 14.37 2.06
C VAL A 168 14.23 15.12 3.07
N GLY A 169 15.38 14.55 3.46
CA GLY A 169 16.29 15.14 4.44
C GLY A 169 15.68 15.31 5.84
N SER A 170 16.29 16.14 6.67
CA SER A 170 15.86 16.36 8.06
C SER A 170 14.64 17.27 8.21
N SER A 171 14.13 17.86 7.12
CA SER A 171 12.97 18.77 7.13
C SER A 171 11.63 18.04 7.08
N ALA A 172 11.62 16.71 6.94
CA ALA A 172 10.40 15.93 6.97
C ALA A 172 9.72 16.01 8.35
N PRO A 173 8.38 16.14 8.41
CA PRO A 173 7.65 15.99 9.67
C PRO A 173 7.97 14.65 10.35
N PRO A 174 8.01 14.58 11.70
CA PRO A 174 8.36 13.35 12.42
C PRO A 174 7.54 12.12 12.01
N VAL A 175 6.23 12.27 11.78
CA VAL A 175 5.37 11.19 11.28
C VAL A 175 5.89 10.60 9.94
N VAL A 176 6.35 11.46 9.03
CA VAL A 176 6.91 11.02 7.74
C VAL A 176 8.25 10.31 7.93
N GLN A 177 9.12 10.84 8.81
CA GLN A 177 10.39 10.21 9.15
C GLN A 177 10.20 8.83 9.79
N SER A 178 9.24 8.71 10.72
CA SER A 178 8.87 7.44 11.36
C SER A 178 8.41 6.41 10.33
N MET A 179 7.50 6.80 9.42
CA MET A 179 7.03 5.95 8.33
C MET A 179 8.18 5.47 7.43
N LEU A 180 9.15 6.34 7.13
CA LEU A 180 10.33 5.99 6.31
C LEU A 180 11.22 4.94 6.98
N HIS A 181 11.45 5.05 8.29
CA HIS A 181 12.18 4.05 9.06
C HIS A 181 11.40 2.74 9.19
N ALA A 182 10.08 2.79 9.37
CA ALA A 182 9.24 1.61 9.45
C ALA A 182 9.30 0.79 8.14
N VAL A 183 9.23 1.44 6.97
CA VAL A 183 9.34 0.69 5.71
C VAL A 183 10.75 0.20 5.39
N GLU A 184 11.80 0.85 5.91
CA GLU A 184 13.16 0.29 5.87
C GLU A 184 13.24 -0.99 6.72
N ALA A 185 12.64 -0.97 7.92
CA ALA A 185 12.59 -2.14 8.80
C ALA A 185 11.90 -3.34 8.14
N ARG A 186 10.80 -3.10 7.43
CA ARG A 186 10.09 -4.14 6.66
C ARG A 186 10.97 -4.79 5.59
N GLY A 187 11.77 -3.98 4.88
CA GLY A 187 12.74 -4.51 3.91
C GLY A 187 13.80 -5.40 4.58
N HIS A 188 14.35 -4.97 5.71
CA HIS A 188 15.30 -5.78 6.50
C HIS A 188 14.66 -7.06 7.07
N ALA A 189 13.40 -7.02 7.49
CA ALA A 189 12.69 -8.17 8.01
C ALA A 189 12.54 -9.28 6.96
N VAL A 190 12.17 -8.92 5.72
CA VAL A 190 12.10 -9.85 4.58
C VAL A 190 13.46 -10.50 4.28
N LEU A 191 14.56 -9.79 4.52
CA LEU A 191 15.92 -10.30 4.35
C LEU A 191 16.42 -11.15 5.52
N GLY A 192 15.67 -11.27 6.62
CA GLY A 192 16.12 -11.95 7.83
C GLY A 192 17.15 -11.15 8.65
N GLU A 193 17.33 -9.86 8.37
CA GLU A 193 18.37 -9.01 8.97
C GLU A 193 17.91 -8.44 10.32
N VAL A 194 17.85 -9.30 11.34
CA VAL A 194 17.30 -8.98 12.68
C VAL A 194 17.83 -7.65 13.23
N ARG A 195 19.16 -7.47 13.29
CA ARG A 195 19.76 -6.27 13.88
C ARG A 195 19.38 -4.98 13.14
N ALA A 196 19.39 -5.02 11.81
CA ALA A 196 19.07 -3.86 10.99
C ALA A 196 17.57 -3.52 11.07
N CYS A 197 16.71 -4.55 11.05
CA CYS A 197 15.28 -4.41 11.26
C CYS A 197 14.96 -3.75 12.61
N THR A 198 15.48 -4.31 13.71
CA THR A 198 15.27 -3.75 15.06
C THR A 198 15.78 -2.32 15.18
N ALA A 199 16.96 -2.01 14.63
CA ALA A 199 17.49 -0.66 14.66
C ALA A 199 16.59 0.35 13.92
N SER A 200 16.02 -0.05 12.78
CA SER A 200 15.07 0.80 12.04
C SER A 200 13.73 0.96 12.77
N LEU A 201 13.20 -0.11 13.39
CA LEU A 201 11.97 -0.03 14.21
C LEU A 201 12.13 0.92 15.41
N VAL A 202 13.24 0.81 16.13
CA VAL A 202 13.55 1.70 17.27
C VAL A 202 13.66 3.16 16.83
N ARG A 203 14.23 3.43 15.64
CA ARG A 203 14.23 4.79 15.08
C ARG A 203 12.83 5.27 14.73
N ALA A 204 12.01 4.41 14.13
CA ALA A 204 10.63 4.76 13.77
C ALA A 204 9.81 5.15 15.01
N GLU A 205 9.88 4.33 16.07
CA GLU A 205 9.18 4.56 17.33
C GLU A 205 9.62 5.86 18.02
N ARG A 206 10.94 6.04 18.24
CA ARG A 206 11.47 7.26 18.89
C ARG A 206 11.08 8.55 18.17
N VAL A 207 11.09 8.54 16.84
CA VAL A 207 10.74 9.71 16.05
C VAL A 207 9.24 10.01 16.16
N LEU A 208 8.38 8.98 16.20
CA LEU A 208 6.95 9.17 16.37
C LEU A 208 6.59 9.68 17.76
N GLU A 209 7.23 9.14 18.81
CA GLU A 209 7.07 9.60 20.20
C GLU A 209 7.51 11.06 20.39
N GLY A 210 8.49 11.52 19.60
CA GLY A 210 8.96 12.91 19.62
C GLY A 210 8.03 13.91 18.92
N ALA A 211 7.00 13.46 18.21
CA ALA A 211 6.08 14.33 17.48
C ALA A 211 5.22 15.17 18.44
N ARG A 212 5.17 16.49 18.22
CA ARG A 212 4.44 17.40 19.11
C ARG A 212 2.97 17.57 18.68
N PRO A 213 2.03 17.69 19.64
CA PRO A 213 0.66 18.08 19.32
C PRO A 213 0.64 19.42 18.57
N GLY A 214 -0.06 19.46 17.42
CA GLY A 214 -0.22 20.67 16.62
C GLY A 214 0.82 20.89 15.51
N GLU A 215 1.79 19.98 15.33
CA GLU A 215 2.65 20.02 14.14
C GLU A 215 1.83 19.79 12.86
N GLU A 216 2.17 20.53 11.81
CA GLU A 216 1.48 20.41 10.52
C GLU A 216 1.89 19.10 9.84
N VAL A 217 0.98 18.12 9.89
CA VAL A 217 1.14 16.82 9.23
C VAL A 217 0.42 16.84 7.88
N PRO A 218 1.11 16.50 6.77
CA PRO A 218 0.47 16.34 5.47
C PRO A 218 -0.72 15.39 5.57
N PRO A 219 -1.89 15.70 4.96
CA PRO A 219 -3.10 14.88 5.12
C PRO A 219 -2.90 13.38 4.87
N TRP A 220 -2.13 13.02 3.83
CA TRP A 220 -1.81 11.63 3.49
C TRP A 220 -0.95 10.92 4.54
N ALA A 221 -0.20 11.64 5.37
CA ALA A 221 0.66 11.10 6.41
C ALA A 221 -0.11 10.86 7.72
N ARG A 222 -1.29 11.46 7.90
CA ARG A 222 -2.09 11.36 9.13
C ARG A 222 -2.59 9.95 9.43
N ALA A 223 -2.65 9.09 8.41
CA ALA A 223 -2.99 7.67 8.57
C ALA A 223 -1.84 6.85 9.17
N PHE A 224 -0.64 7.41 9.30
CA PHE A 224 0.48 6.78 9.99
C PHE A 224 0.53 7.25 11.44
N ASP A 225 -0.04 6.43 12.32
CA ASP A 225 -0.16 6.65 13.76
C ASP A 225 0.39 5.47 14.56
N GLU A 226 0.12 5.42 15.86
CA GLU A 226 0.54 4.31 16.73
C GLU A 226 -0.04 2.96 16.26
N ALA A 227 -1.27 2.93 15.73
CA ALA A 227 -1.87 1.71 15.22
C ALA A 227 -1.09 1.17 14.03
N GLN A 228 -0.76 2.05 13.08
CA GLN A 228 -0.02 1.68 11.89
C GLN A 228 1.43 1.32 12.22
N LEU A 229 2.07 1.98 13.19
CA LEU A 229 3.41 1.62 13.62
C LEU A 229 3.42 0.23 14.28
N ALA A 230 2.48 -0.06 15.19
CA ALA A 230 2.35 -1.37 15.81
C ALA A 230 2.12 -2.49 14.77
N ASP A 231 1.34 -2.22 13.72
CA ASP A 231 1.16 -3.15 12.58
C ASP A 231 2.49 -3.43 11.86
N GLU A 232 3.31 -2.39 11.60
CA GLU A 232 4.62 -2.57 10.97
C GLU A 232 5.58 -3.41 11.84
N PHE A 233 5.55 -3.23 13.17
CA PHE A 233 6.29 -4.09 14.12
C PHE A 233 5.80 -5.54 14.06
N ALA A 234 4.48 -5.76 14.09
CA ALA A 234 3.90 -7.10 14.03
C ALA A 234 4.34 -7.86 12.76
N HIS A 235 4.30 -7.18 11.62
CA HIS A 235 4.78 -7.72 10.36
C HIS A 235 6.28 -8.02 10.37
N CYS A 236 7.11 -7.10 10.85
CA CYS A 236 8.55 -7.33 10.95
C CYS A 236 8.87 -8.56 11.80
N HIS A 237 8.26 -8.67 12.98
CA HIS A 237 8.47 -9.80 13.88
C HIS A 237 7.95 -11.11 13.29
N ARG A 238 6.83 -11.11 12.56
CA ARG A 238 6.34 -12.29 11.84
C ARG A 238 7.36 -12.77 10.81
N ASP A 239 7.88 -11.86 10.00
CA ASP A 239 8.82 -12.18 8.92
C ASP A 239 10.17 -12.67 9.47
N LEU A 240 10.57 -12.17 10.64
CA LEU A 240 11.73 -12.65 11.42
C LEU A 240 11.44 -13.89 12.29
N GLN A 241 10.24 -14.48 12.20
CA GLN A 241 9.82 -15.65 12.99
C GLN A 241 9.83 -15.43 14.52
N GLN A 242 9.69 -14.19 14.96
CA GLN A 242 9.62 -13.77 16.37
C GLN A 242 8.16 -13.72 16.84
N TYR A 243 7.50 -14.87 16.83
CA TYR A 243 6.03 -14.95 16.89
C TYR A 243 5.39 -14.40 18.17
N ARG A 244 6.07 -14.48 19.32
CA ARG A 244 5.56 -13.86 20.57
C ARG A 244 5.43 -12.35 20.45
N ALA A 245 6.46 -11.68 19.94
CA ALA A 245 6.44 -10.24 19.70
C ALA A 245 5.44 -9.88 18.59
N ALA A 246 5.40 -10.68 17.52
CA ALA A 246 4.43 -10.48 16.43
C ALA A 246 2.97 -10.49 16.94
N ALA A 247 2.63 -11.43 17.82
CA ALA A 247 1.30 -11.51 18.42
C ALA A 247 0.97 -10.29 19.29
N GLN A 248 1.90 -9.89 20.16
CA GLN A 248 1.72 -8.72 21.04
C GLN A 248 1.45 -7.43 20.25
N TYR A 249 2.27 -7.15 19.24
CA TYR A 249 2.11 -5.96 18.42
C TYR A 249 0.86 -6.03 17.52
N ALA A 250 0.50 -7.20 16.99
CA ALA A 250 -0.71 -7.36 16.20
C ALA A 250 -1.99 -7.13 17.03
N GLU A 251 -2.00 -7.60 18.28
CA GLU A 251 -3.10 -7.33 19.22
C GLU A 251 -3.23 -5.85 19.53
N ARG A 252 -2.09 -5.17 19.81
CA ARG A 252 -2.06 -3.72 20.03
C ARG A 252 -2.61 -2.96 18.83
N ALA A 253 -2.16 -3.29 17.61
CA ALA A 253 -2.63 -2.66 16.39
C ALA A 253 -4.15 -2.86 16.18
N LEU A 254 -4.67 -4.08 16.39
CA LEU A 254 -6.11 -4.35 16.26
C LEU A 254 -6.98 -3.61 17.28
N GLN A 255 -6.46 -3.35 18.48
CA GLN A 255 -7.14 -2.54 19.50
C GLN A 255 -7.18 -1.05 19.11
N LEU A 256 -6.13 -0.54 18.47
CA LEU A 256 -5.99 0.87 18.11
C LEU A 256 -6.66 1.23 16.79
N TYR A 257 -6.71 0.32 15.82
CA TYR A 257 -7.25 0.62 14.50
C TYR A 257 -8.74 0.99 14.56
N ALA A 258 -9.06 2.17 14.04
CA ALA A 258 -10.43 2.58 13.80
C ALA A 258 -11.14 1.62 12.79
N PRO A 259 -12.47 1.44 12.90
CA PRO A 259 -13.23 0.54 12.03
C PRO A 259 -13.08 0.82 10.51
N GLY A 260 -12.83 2.07 10.13
CA GLY A 260 -12.65 2.48 8.73
C GLY A 260 -11.40 1.91 8.03
N TYR A 261 -10.44 1.36 8.78
CA TYR A 261 -9.24 0.71 8.24
C TYR A 261 -9.43 -0.80 8.06
N ALA A 262 -10.56 -1.21 7.50
CA ALA A 262 -10.96 -2.62 7.40
C ALA A 262 -9.87 -3.51 6.79
N ARG A 263 -9.23 -3.06 5.69
CA ARG A 263 -8.16 -3.83 5.04
C ARG A 263 -6.93 -4.04 5.93
N SER A 264 -6.43 -2.97 6.55
CA SER A 264 -5.26 -3.08 7.45
C SER A 264 -5.57 -3.97 8.65
N ARG A 265 -6.78 -3.87 9.20
CA ARG A 265 -7.26 -4.76 10.27
C ARG A 265 -7.28 -6.23 9.83
N THR A 266 -7.71 -6.52 8.60
CA THR A 266 -7.67 -7.89 8.05
C THR A 266 -6.23 -8.40 7.92
N PHE A 267 -5.30 -7.61 7.37
CA PHE A 267 -3.88 -8.02 7.29
C PHE A 267 -3.29 -8.29 8.68
N CYS A 268 -3.50 -7.38 9.63
CA CYS A 268 -3.01 -7.51 11.00
C CYS A 268 -3.61 -8.74 11.71
N ARG A 269 -4.90 -9.06 11.46
CA ARG A 269 -5.55 -10.26 12.00
C ARG A 269 -4.94 -11.55 11.44
N VAL A 270 -4.58 -11.59 10.16
CA VAL A 270 -3.87 -12.73 9.57
C VAL A 270 -2.46 -12.87 10.14
N VAL A 271 -1.76 -11.75 10.39
CA VAL A 271 -0.46 -11.75 11.08
C VAL A 271 -0.61 -12.36 12.47
N LEU A 272 -1.61 -11.94 13.25
CA LEU A 272 -1.90 -12.51 14.56
C LEU A 272 -2.23 -14.01 14.46
N ALA A 273 -3.12 -14.42 13.55
CA ALA A 273 -3.46 -15.82 13.33
C ALA A 273 -2.22 -16.68 13.03
N SER A 274 -1.33 -16.17 12.16
CA SER A 274 -0.07 -16.83 11.80
C SER A 274 0.88 -16.95 12.99
N ALA A 275 0.96 -15.92 13.84
CA ALA A 275 1.77 -15.94 15.06
C ALA A 275 1.23 -16.95 16.07
N ARG A 276 -0.10 -16.96 16.31
CA ARG A 276 -0.78 -17.92 17.19
C ARG A 276 -0.58 -19.36 16.73
N LEU A 277 -0.67 -19.61 15.42
CA LEU A 277 -0.38 -20.91 14.83
C LEU A 277 1.04 -21.37 15.14
N ALA A 278 2.03 -20.51 14.93
CA ALA A 278 3.44 -20.83 15.17
C ALA A 278 3.77 -21.02 16.66
N LEU A 279 2.94 -20.50 17.56
CA LEU A 279 3.02 -20.73 19.00
C LEU A 279 2.28 -22.01 19.46
N GLY A 280 1.66 -22.75 18.53
CA GLY A 280 0.90 -23.96 18.83
C GLY A 280 -0.56 -23.73 19.25
N GLU A 281 -1.03 -22.48 19.20
CA GLU A 281 -2.37 -22.07 19.63
C GLU A 281 -3.37 -22.22 18.47
N LEU A 282 -3.54 -23.46 18.00
CA LEU A 282 -4.22 -23.79 16.75
C LEU A 282 -5.69 -23.32 16.71
N GLU A 283 -6.42 -23.48 17.81
CA GLU A 283 -7.82 -23.07 17.89
C GLU A 283 -7.99 -21.55 17.71
N GLN A 284 -7.16 -20.76 18.40
CA GLN A 284 -7.17 -19.31 18.29
C GLN A 284 -6.74 -18.87 16.89
N ALA A 285 -5.71 -19.51 16.32
CA ALA A 285 -5.28 -19.25 14.95
C ALA A 285 -6.41 -19.46 13.94
N CYS A 286 -7.13 -20.59 14.03
CA CYS A 286 -8.26 -20.89 13.15
C CYS A 286 -9.44 -19.92 13.34
N ALA A 287 -9.75 -19.51 14.57
CA ALA A 287 -10.81 -18.53 14.84
C ALA A 287 -10.49 -17.16 14.19
N LEU A 288 -9.28 -16.65 14.40
CA LEU A 288 -8.81 -15.40 13.81
C LEU A 288 -8.73 -15.48 12.28
N GLY A 289 -8.23 -16.60 11.75
CA GLY A 289 -8.18 -16.85 10.31
C GLY A 289 -9.57 -16.81 9.68
N ALA A 290 -10.56 -17.45 10.31
CA ALA A 290 -11.93 -17.51 9.76
C ALA A 290 -12.58 -16.11 9.73
N GLU A 291 -12.36 -15.30 10.77
CA GLU A 291 -12.84 -13.91 10.78
C GLU A 291 -12.15 -13.08 9.69
N ALA A 292 -10.84 -13.26 9.48
CA ALA A 292 -10.11 -12.60 8.41
C ALA A 292 -10.59 -13.03 7.02
N ALA A 293 -10.87 -14.33 6.81
CA ALA A 293 -11.40 -14.87 5.56
C ALA A 293 -12.77 -14.25 5.22
N ARG A 294 -13.68 -14.16 6.20
CA ARG A 294 -14.99 -13.52 6.03
C ARG A 294 -14.85 -12.04 5.62
N GLN A 295 -13.97 -11.29 6.30
CA GLN A 295 -13.72 -9.89 5.95
C GLN A 295 -13.08 -9.73 4.57
N ALA A 296 -12.15 -10.63 4.20
CA ALA A 296 -11.52 -10.63 2.89
C ALA A 296 -12.53 -10.90 1.77
N ALA A 297 -13.53 -11.76 1.99
CA ALA A 297 -14.61 -12.04 1.05
C ALA A 297 -15.53 -10.82 0.80
N GLU A 298 -15.68 -9.95 1.81
CA GLU A 298 -16.48 -8.71 1.71
C GLU A 298 -15.74 -7.55 1.00
N MET A 299 -14.46 -7.72 0.60
CA MET A 299 -13.66 -6.66 -0.04
C MET A 299 -13.13 -7.04 -1.43
N ARG A 300 -12.95 -6.04 -2.31
CA ARG A 300 -12.24 -6.24 -3.59
C ARG A 300 -10.75 -5.96 -3.44
N SER A 301 -10.06 -6.87 -2.77
CA SER A 301 -8.62 -6.83 -2.55
C SER A 301 -7.99 -8.20 -2.81
N ALA A 302 -7.20 -8.32 -3.89
CA ALA A 302 -6.47 -9.55 -4.17
C ALA A 302 -5.40 -9.82 -3.10
N ARG A 303 -4.84 -8.76 -2.50
CA ARG A 303 -3.89 -8.87 -1.39
C ARG A 303 -4.54 -9.48 -0.15
N ALA A 304 -5.75 -9.07 0.22
CA ALA A 304 -6.43 -9.65 1.39
C ALA A 304 -6.70 -11.14 1.22
N VAL A 305 -7.15 -11.53 0.03
CA VAL A 305 -7.32 -12.94 -0.34
C VAL A 305 -5.97 -13.69 -0.26
N GLU A 306 -4.89 -13.12 -0.79
CA GLU A 306 -3.57 -13.78 -0.74
C GLU A 306 -3.03 -13.93 0.69
N TYR A 307 -3.29 -12.96 1.56
CA TYR A 307 -2.97 -13.07 2.99
C TYR A 307 -3.66 -14.27 3.64
N VAL A 308 -4.97 -14.43 3.39
CA VAL A 308 -5.74 -15.56 3.90
C VAL A 308 -5.21 -16.88 3.32
N ARG A 309 -4.95 -16.93 2.00
CA ARG A 309 -4.38 -18.12 1.35
C ARG A 309 -3.00 -18.48 1.90
N ASP A 310 -2.14 -17.51 2.23
CA ASP A 310 -0.86 -17.79 2.86
C ASP A 310 -1.02 -18.44 4.23
N PHE A 311 -1.98 -17.96 5.01
CA PHE A 311 -2.32 -18.58 6.29
C PHE A 311 -2.87 -20.00 6.11
N GLU A 312 -3.73 -20.23 5.12
CA GLU A 312 -4.28 -21.56 4.81
C GLU A 312 -3.19 -22.57 4.44
N ARG A 313 -2.21 -22.17 3.63
CA ARG A 313 -1.03 -23.01 3.32
C ARG A 313 -0.26 -23.38 4.59
N ARG A 314 -0.18 -22.49 5.58
CA ARG A 314 0.48 -22.78 6.87
C ARG A 314 -0.33 -23.74 7.74
N LEU A 315 -1.62 -23.89 7.51
CA LEU A 315 -2.47 -24.87 8.21
C LEU A 315 -2.35 -26.29 7.64
N ASP A 316 -1.78 -26.48 6.44
CA ASP A 316 -1.69 -27.79 5.78
C ASP A 316 -1.00 -28.88 6.61
N PRO A 317 0.07 -28.61 7.38
CA PRO A 317 0.66 -29.58 8.31
C PRO A 317 -0.32 -30.06 9.39
N HIS A 318 -1.37 -29.29 9.67
CA HIS A 318 -2.37 -29.54 10.71
C HIS A 318 -3.75 -29.90 10.14
N ARG A 319 -3.86 -30.25 8.85
CA ARG A 319 -5.13 -30.47 8.14
C ARG A 319 -6.11 -31.42 8.81
N ASP A 320 -5.61 -32.39 9.58
CA ASP A 320 -6.42 -33.44 10.23
C ASP A 320 -6.92 -33.01 11.62
N ALA A 321 -6.42 -31.90 12.16
CA ALA A 321 -6.83 -31.37 13.46
C ALA A 321 -8.25 -30.79 13.40
N LEU A 322 -9.06 -31.05 14.44
CA LEU A 322 -10.45 -30.58 14.52
C LEU A 322 -10.61 -29.07 14.26
N PRO A 323 -9.79 -28.16 14.84
CA PRO A 323 -9.93 -26.73 14.56
C PRO A 323 -9.71 -26.35 13.09
N VAL A 324 -8.83 -27.06 12.38
CA VAL A 324 -8.52 -26.81 10.96
C VAL A 324 -9.63 -27.32 10.06
N ARG A 325 -10.22 -28.47 10.38
CA ARG A 325 -11.42 -28.97 9.68
C ARG A 325 -12.58 -28.00 9.82
N ALA A 326 -12.87 -27.55 11.05
CA ALA A 326 -13.91 -26.55 11.31
C ALA A 326 -13.63 -25.19 10.66
N TYR A 327 -12.36 -24.80 10.55
CA TYR A 327 -11.96 -23.63 9.74
C TYR A 327 -12.35 -23.82 8.27
N ARG A 328 -11.91 -24.93 7.64
CA ARG A 328 -12.17 -25.22 6.22
C ARG A 328 -13.65 -25.32 5.90
N GLU A 329 -14.44 -25.94 6.76
CA GLU A 329 -15.90 -26.01 6.61
C GLU A 329 -16.54 -24.62 6.63
N ARG A 330 -16.08 -23.70 7.49
CA ARG A 330 -16.58 -22.33 7.56
C ARG A 330 -16.15 -21.48 6.37
N THR A 331 -14.92 -21.62 5.89
CA THR A 331 -14.41 -20.81 4.77
C THR A 331 -14.84 -21.30 3.41
N ALA A 332 -15.13 -22.60 3.24
CA ALA A 332 -15.70 -23.14 2.01
C ALA A 332 -17.08 -22.54 1.66
N ALA A 333 -17.79 -21.96 2.62
CA ALA A 333 -19.05 -21.26 2.41
C ALA A 333 -18.88 -19.81 1.91
N LEU A 334 -17.65 -19.32 1.79
CA LEU A 334 -17.33 -17.96 1.32
C LEU A 334 -16.91 -17.91 -0.16
N ASP A 335 -16.58 -19.07 -0.75
CA ASP A 335 -16.28 -19.25 -2.18
C ASP A 335 -17.57 -19.44 -3.01
#